data_AF-A0A820J6I9-F1
#
_entry.id   AF-A0A820J6I9-F1
#
_cell.length_a   1.000
_cell.length_b   1.000
_cell.length_c   1.000
_cell.angle_alpha   90.00
_cell.angle_beta   90.00
_cell.angle_gamma   90.00
#
_symmetry.space_group_name_H-M   'P 1'
#
loop_
_entity.id
_entity.type
_entity.pdbx_description
1 polymer ?
#
loop_
_entity_poly.entity_id
_entity_poly.type
_entity_poly.pdbx_seq_one_letter_code
_entity_poly.pdbx_strand_id
1 'polypeptide(L)'
;MQSTLQPFFSMILQEHKKFIVTVEQLEKSNYTQSEFVSSSGIKADISTVNRSKHTSGDYYKSHKIQIKHNTVREADIFIFEYTGEWINDNTYLPTNLEQFVRFVDRAIYHQRKLDLNRLGLIVHDRDGGTKAAFYCIVQNIFDRLLIDGRVSIENFVTDICQQRKHALMSLEQYI
;
A
#
# COMPACT_ATOMS: atom_id res chain seq x y z
N MET A 1 -7.41 -1.42 17.99
CA MET A 1 -8.41 -1.64 16.93
C MET A 1 -8.29 -3.07 16.36
N GLN A 2 -8.57 -4.12 17.12
CA GLN A 2 -8.67 -5.49 16.54
C GLN A 2 -9.96 -5.69 15.73
N SER A 3 -10.96 -4.82 15.94
CA SER A 3 -12.30 -4.93 15.35
C SER A 3 -12.40 -4.58 13.86
N THR A 4 -11.37 -3.98 13.24
CA THR A 4 -11.42 -3.53 11.83
C THR A 4 -10.69 -4.44 10.84
N LEU A 5 -9.92 -5.42 11.34
CA LEU A 5 -9.12 -6.31 10.49
C LEU A 5 -10.00 -7.25 9.65
N GLN A 6 -11.06 -7.80 10.25
CA GLN A 6 -12.03 -8.63 9.53
C GLN A 6 -12.75 -7.84 8.42
N PRO A 7 -13.38 -6.68 8.71
CA PRO A 7 -13.95 -5.83 7.66
C PRO A 7 -12.98 -5.48 6.53
N PHE A 8 -11.71 -5.22 6.83
CA PHE A 8 -10.69 -4.91 5.83
C PHE A 8 -10.46 -6.07 4.84
N PHE A 9 -10.29 -7.29 5.36
CA PHE A 9 -10.10 -8.46 4.51
C PHE A 9 -11.39 -8.90 3.81
N SER A 10 -12.56 -8.70 4.43
CA SER A 10 -13.84 -8.87 3.76
C SER A 10 -13.95 -7.93 2.55
N MET A 11 -13.57 -6.66 2.69
CA MET A 11 -13.51 -5.69 1.59
C MET A 11 -12.55 -6.16 0.49
N ILE A 12 -11.35 -6.63 0.83
CA ILE A 12 -10.39 -7.16 -0.15
C ILE A 12 -11.02 -8.26 -1.01
N LEU A 13 -11.69 -9.22 -0.36
CA LEU A 13 -12.29 -10.37 -1.04
C LEU A 13 -13.52 -9.99 -1.86
N GLN A 14 -14.35 -9.06 -1.37
CA GLN A 14 -15.52 -8.53 -2.07
C GLN A 14 -15.13 -7.73 -3.31
N GLU A 15 -14.12 -6.87 -3.19
CA GLU A 15 -13.62 -6.02 -4.26
C GLU A 15 -12.60 -6.72 -5.16
N HIS A 16 -12.38 -8.02 -4.96
CA HIS A 16 -11.46 -8.86 -5.74
C HIS A 16 -10.03 -8.30 -5.82
N LYS A 17 -9.60 -7.58 -4.79
CA LYS A 17 -8.25 -7.00 -4.72
C LYS A 17 -7.23 -8.11 -4.44
N LYS A 18 -6.08 -8.05 -5.11
CA LYS A 18 -5.00 -9.04 -4.96
C LYS A 18 -3.62 -8.43 -4.72
N PHE A 19 -3.50 -7.10 -4.80
CA PHE A 19 -2.26 -6.39 -4.63
C PHE A 19 -2.45 -5.28 -3.60
N ILE A 20 -1.64 -5.31 -2.55
CA ILE A 20 -1.64 -4.33 -1.46
C ILE A 20 -0.25 -3.72 -1.41
N VAL A 21 -0.19 -2.40 -1.33
CA VAL A 21 1.03 -1.66 -1.01
C VAL A 21 0.87 -1.11 0.39
N THR A 22 1.82 -1.43 1.26
CA THR A 22 1.96 -0.78 2.57
C THR A 22 3.18 0.12 2.55
N VAL A 23 3.00 1.35 2.99
CA VAL A 23 4.08 2.35 3.05
C VAL A 23 4.68 2.49 4.44
N GLU A 24 4.33 1.58 5.33
CA GLU A 24 4.92 1.44 6.66
C GLU A 24 5.38 0.01 6.91
N GLN A 25 6.38 -0.10 7.79
CA GLN A 25 6.93 -1.39 8.19
C GLN A 25 5.93 -2.15 9.04
N LEU A 26 5.51 -3.32 8.56
CA LEU A 26 4.51 -4.15 9.23
C LEU A 26 5.02 -4.67 10.59
N GLU A 27 6.32 -4.82 10.75
CA GLU A 27 6.95 -5.30 12.00
C GLU A 27 7.09 -4.19 13.08
N LYS A 28 7.21 -2.92 12.69
CA LYS A 28 7.35 -1.78 13.63
C LYS A 28 6.01 -1.18 14.05
N SER A 29 4.92 -1.53 13.38
CA SER A 29 3.58 -1.05 13.72
C SER A 29 3.04 -1.78 14.97
N ASN A 30 2.77 -1.03 16.04
CA ASN A 30 2.24 -1.55 17.30
C ASN A 30 0.76 -2.03 17.25
N TYR A 31 0.11 -2.00 16.07
CA TYR A 31 -1.29 -2.39 15.87
C TYR A 31 -1.53 -2.89 14.44
N THR A 32 -2.39 -3.90 14.28
CA THR A 32 -3.11 -4.42 13.08
C THR A 32 -2.29 -4.73 11.82
N GLN A 33 -1.32 -3.89 11.43
CA GLN A 33 -0.38 -4.08 10.33
C GLN A 33 0.53 -5.30 10.52
N SER A 34 1.04 -5.53 11.73
CA SER A 34 1.75 -6.77 12.08
C SER A 34 0.85 -8.00 12.07
N GLU A 35 -0.46 -7.84 12.30
CA GLU A 35 -1.44 -8.93 12.24
C GLU A 35 -1.71 -9.39 10.80
N PHE A 36 -1.45 -8.56 9.76
CA PHE A 36 -1.53 -9.00 8.35
C PHE A 36 -0.61 -10.18 8.01
N VAL A 37 0.49 -10.33 8.77
CA VAL A 37 1.60 -11.22 8.43
C VAL A 37 1.98 -12.13 9.61
N SER A 38 1.30 -12.05 10.74
CA SER A 38 1.58 -12.92 11.88
C SER A 38 1.19 -14.36 11.56
N SER A 39 2.14 -15.28 11.78
CA SER A 39 2.02 -16.72 11.52
C SER A 39 0.98 -17.41 12.42
N SER A 40 0.60 -16.76 13.51
CA SER A 40 -0.51 -17.12 14.36
C SER A 40 -1.81 -16.61 13.73
N GLY A 41 -2.38 -17.38 12.79
CA GLY A 41 -3.53 -17.00 11.98
C GLY A 41 -4.58 -16.17 12.72
N ILE A 42 -4.99 -15.07 12.08
CA ILE A 42 -6.08 -14.22 12.54
C ILE A 42 -7.33 -15.08 12.70
N LYS A 43 -7.78 -15.32 13.94
CA LYS A 43 -9.03 -16.04 14.21
C LYS A 43 -10.21 -15.06 14.20
N ALA A 44 -10.72 -14.74 13.01
CA ALA A 44 -12.05 -14.14 12.85
C ALA A 44 -12.52 -14.32 11.39
N ASP A 45 -13.44 -15.28 11.14
CA ASP A 45 -14.06 -15.69 9.84
C ASP A 45 -13.16 -15.91 8.60
N ILE A 46 -11.89 -15.60 8.72
CA ILE A 46 -10.77 -15.87 7.84
C ILE A 46 -10.00 -16.98 8.55
N SER A 47 -10.06 -18.17 7.98
CA SER A 47 -9.64 -19.38 8.69
C SER A 47 -8.13 -19.53 8.78
N THR A 48 -7.36 -18.91 7.87
CA THR A 48 -5.88 -18.96 7.92
C THR A 48 -5.28 -17.87 7.01
N VAL A 49 -4.16 -17.28 7.46
CA VAL A 49 -3.25 -16.49 6.61
C VAL A 49 -1.93 -17.26 6.51
N ASN A 50 -1.72 -17.97 5.40
CA ASN A 50 -0.49 -18.73 5.18
C ASN A 50 0.54 -17.90 4.39
N ARG A 51 1.75 -17.75 4.93
CA ARG A 51 2.86 -17.04 4.28
C ARG A 51 3.62 -18.00 3.36
N SER A 52 3.60 -17.75 2.05
CA SER A 52 4.11 -18.73 1.08
C SER A 52 5.42 -18.35 0.40
N LYS A 53 5.90 -17.09 0.50
CA LYS A 53 7.24 -16.65 0.06
C LYS A 53 7.50 -15.19 0.44
N HIS A 54 8.77 -14.85 0.71
CA HIS A 54 9.22 -13.48 0.83
C HIS A 54 10.40 -13.20 -0.11
N THR A 55 10.45 -11.99 -0.64
CA THR A 55 11.63 -11.44 -1.33
C THR A 55 11.87 -10.08 -0.72
N SER A 56 13.12 -9.79 -0.38
CA SER A 56 13.54 -8.51 0.20
C SER A 56 14.51 -7.82 -0.74
N GLY A 57 14.34 -6.51 -0.88
CA GLY A 57 15.36 -5.61 -1.39
C GLY A 57 15.78 -4.63 -0.30
N ASP A 58 16.65 -3.68 -0.66
CA ASP A 58 17.24 -2.75 0.32
C ASP A 58 16.22 -1.83 1.02
N TYR A 59 15.10 -1.55 0.35
CA TYR A 59 14.06 -0.61 0.79
C TYR A 59 12.64 -1.20 0.68
N TYR A 60 12.51 -2.51 0.46
CA TYR A 60 11.21 -3.16 0.39
C TYR A 60 11.20 -4.63 0.79
N LYS A 61 10.03 -5.12 1.20
CA LYS A 61 9.72 -6.53 1.35
C LYS A 61 8.49 -6.86 0.50
N SER A 62 8.46 -8.04 -0.11
CA SER A 62 7.25 -8.57 -0.73
C SER A 62 6.81 -9.83 -0.01
N HIS A 63 5.52 -9.94 0.27
CA HIS A 63 4.91 -11.09 0.93
C HIS A 63 3.80 -11.65 0.05
N LYS A 64 3.68 -12.97 0.00
CA LYS A 64 2.48 -13.64 -0.52
C LYS A 64 1.74 -14.27 0.65
N ILE A 65 0.51 -13.83 0.85
CA ILE A 65 -0.40 -14.40 1.85
C ILE A 65 -1.57 -15.07 1.14
N GLN A 66 -2.10 -16.11 1.76
CA GLN A 66 -3.29 -16.80 1.30
C GLN A 66 -4.40 -16.56 2.30
N ILE A 67 -5.52 -15.98 1.87
CA ILE A 67 -6.68 -15.68 2.71
C ILE A 67 -7.78 -16.67 2.38
N LYS A 68 -8.31 -17.34 3.40
CA LYS A 68 -9.44 -18.28 3.23
C LYS A 68 -10.66 -17.82 4.01
N HIS A 69 -11.73 -17.45 3.32
CA HIS A 69 -13.03 -17.15 3.93
C HIS A 69 -13.88 -18.42 4.09
N ASN A 70 -14.67 -18.50 5.16
CA ASN A 70 -15.52 -19.65 5.50
C ASN A 70 -16.48 -20.10 4.37
N THR A 71 -16.79 -19.22 3.42
CA THR A 71 -17.77 -19.45 2.35
C THR A 71 -17.17 -19.59 0.94
N VAL A 72 -16.01 -20.26 0.79
CA VAL A 72 -15.49 -20.84 -0.47
C VAL A 72 -14.40 -20.05 -1.23
N ARG A 73 -13.95 -18.86 -0.79
CA ARG A 73 -12.84 -18.17 -1.49
C ARG A 73 -11.53 -18.21 -0.73
N GLU A 74 -10.63 -19.02 -1.27
CA GLU A 74 -9.20 -18.89 -1.05
C GLU A 74 -8.63 -17.90 -2.08
N ALA A 75 -7.91 -16.89 -1.61
CA ALA A 75 -7.33 -15.86 -2.46
C ALA A 75 -5.86 -15.65 -2.10
N ASP A 76 -5.02 -15.69 -3.12
CA ASP A 76 -3.64 -15.23 -3.03
C ASP A 76 -3.61 -13.70 -3.08
N ILE A 77 -3.07 -13.09 -2.02
CA ILE A 77 -2.83 -11.66 -1.91
C ILE A 77 -1.33 -11.40 -1.84
N PHE A 78 -0.88 -10.46 -2.66
CA PHE A 78 0.49 -9.98 -2.66
C PHE A 78 0.55 -8.66 -1.91
N ILE A 79 1.45 -8.58 -0.92
CA ILE A 79 1.71 -7.39 -0.13
C ILE A 79 3.11 -6.90 -0.49
N PHE A 80 3.20 -5.63 -0.88
CA PHE A 80 4.45 -4.95 -1.20
C PHE A 80 4.68 -3.86 -0.15
N GLU A 81 5.70 -4.04 0.68
CA GLU A 81 5.98 -3.24 1.86
C GLU A 81 7.18 -2.34 1.63
N TYR A 82 7.01 -1.04 1.86
CA TYR A 82 8.12 -0.09 1.95
C TYR A 82 8.80 -0.23 3.30
N THR A 83 10.12 -0.42 3.29
CA THR A 83 10.91 -0.55 4.52
C THR A 83 11.80 0.66 4.81
N GLY A 84 11.76 1.71 3.98
CA GLY A 84 12.47 2.95 4.29
C GLY A 84 11.82 3.71 5.45
N GLU A 85 12.55 4.71 5.96
CA GLU A 85 12.09 5.52 7.09
C GLU A 85 11.33 6.76 6.62
N TRP A 86 10.53 7.31 7.53
CA TRP A 86 9.77 8.53 7.33
C TRP A 86 10.26 9.59 8.31
N ILE A 87 10.33 10.84 7.87
CA ILE A 87 10.62 11.99 8.71
C ILE A 87 9.47 12.14 9.72
N ASN A 88 9.82 12.25 11.01
CA ASN A 88 8.87 12.29 12.13
C ASN A 88 8.68 13.71 12.67
N ASP A 89 8.39 14.67 11.78
CA ASP A 89 8.22 16.10 12.08
C ASP A 89 6.90 16.67 11.53
N ASN A 90 5.90 15.81 11.33
CA ASN A 90 4.60 16.10 10.68
C ASN A 90 4.67 16.41 9.17
N THR A 91 5.85 16.38 8.54
CA THR A 91 5.94 16.46 7.07
C THR A 91 5.55 15.15 6.40
N TYR A 92 5.64 14.02 7.11
CA TYR A 92 5.35 12.68 6.58
C TYR A 92 6.04 12.41 5.22
N LEU A 93 7.29 12.84 5.08
CA LEU A 93 8.12 12.57 3.91
C LEU A 93 9.03 11.35 4.12
N PRO A 94 9.37 10.59 3.07
CA PRO A 94 10.42 9.59 3.16
C PRO A 94 11.77 10.23 3.48
N THR A 95 12.58 9.63 4.36
CA THR A 95 13.94 10.12 4.64
C THR A 95 14.87 10.02 3.43
N ASN A 96 14.59 9.10 2.51
CA ASN A 96 15.27 8.96 1.24
C ASN A 96 14.24 8.93 0.10
N LEU A 97 14.03 10.09 -0.54
CA LEU A 97 13.05 10.24 -1.61
C LEU A 97 13.39 9.38 -2.83
N GLU A 98 14.67 9.23 -3.19
CA GLU A 98 15.08 8.40 -4.32
C GLU A 98 14.70 6.92 -4.10
N GLN A 99 14.95 6.40 -2.91
CA GLN A 99 14.54 5.03 -2.54
C GLN A 99 13.01 4.87 -2.59
N PHE A 100 12.26 5.88 -2.13
CA PHE A 100 10.81 5.84 -2.20
C PHE A 100 10.29 5.86 -3.64
N VAL A 101 10.86 6.69 -4.51
CA VAL A 101 10.51 6.73 -5.93
C VAL A 101 10.82 5.38 -6.60
N ARG A 102 12.00 4.79 -6.33
CA ARG A 102 12.35 3.45 -6.80
C ARG A 102 11.42 2.36 -6.25
N PHE A 103 10.94 2.51 -5.01
CA PHE A 103 9.94 1.63 -4.42
C PHE A 103 8.61 1.70 -5.18
N VAL A 104 8.12 2.90 -5.50
CA VAL A 104 6.88 3.10 -6.26
C VAL A 104 7.00 2.45 -7.65
N ASP A 105 8.08 2.73 -8.39
CA ASP A 105 8.36 2.11 -9.69
C ASP A 105 8.37 0.58 -9.61
N ARG A 106 9.07 0.04 -8.60
CA ARG A 106 9.13 -1.41 -8.38
C ARG A 106 7.75 -1.99 -8.07
N ALA A 107 6.93 -1.33 -7.26
CA ALA A 107 5.57 -1.77 -6.95
C ALA A 107 4.70 -1.83 -8.22
N ILE A 108 4.75 -0.80 -9.06
CA ILE A 108 4.07 -0.75 -10.36
C ILE A 108 4.53 -1.90 -11.26
N TYR A 109 5.86 -2.12 -11.35
CA TYR A 109 6.42 -3.23 -12.12
C TYR A 109 5.90 -4.59 -11.64
N HIS A 110 5.86 -4.83 -10.32
CA HIS A 110 5.35 -6.07 -9.75
C HIS A 110 3.85 -6.26 -10.03
N GLN A 111 3.04 -5.21 -9.89
CA GLN A 111 1.63 -5.25 -10.21
C GLN A 111 1.38 -5.63 -11.68
N ARG A 112 2.15 -5.03 -12.60
CA ARG A 112 2.09 -5.32 -14.04
C ARG A 112 2.53 -6.76 -14.34
N LYS A 113 3.65 -7.20 -13.75
CA LYS A 113 4.18 -8.56 -13.93
C LYS A 113 3.21 -9.65 -13.47
N LEU A 114 2.40 -9.36 -12.45
CA LEU A 114 1.38 -10.28 -11.94
C LEU A 114 0.02 -10.17 -12.68
N ASP A 115 -0.07 -9.31 -13.70
CA ASP A 115 -1.30 -8.98 -14.45
C ASP A 115 -2.47 -8.52 -13.54
N LEU A 116 -2.15 -7.70 -12.53
CA LEU A 116 -3.12 -7.24 -11.52
C LEU A 116 -3.61 -5.80 -11.75
N ASN A 117 -3.21 -5.15 -12.85
CA ASN A 117 -3.58 -3.76 -13.13
C ASN A 117 -5.10 -3.55 -13.18
N ARG A 118 -5.84 -4.55 -13.69
CA ARG A 118 -7.30 -4.49 -13.83
C ARG A 118 -8.06 -4.67 -12.51
N LEU A 119 -7.39 -5.18 -11.47
CA LEU A 119 -8.03 -5.48 -10.18
C LEU A 119 -7.97 -4.28 -9.23
N GLY A 120 -7.22 -3.24 -9.56
CA GLY A 120 -6.96 -2.11 -8.67
C GLY A 120 -6.01 -2.46 -7.53
N LEU A 121 -5.48 -1.42 -6.91
CA LEU A 121 -4.49 -1.50 -5.83
C LEU A 121 -5.12 -1.01 -4.53
N ILE A 122 -4.78 -1.65 -3.41
CA ILE A 122 -5.01 -1.09 -2.08
C ILE A 122 -3.71 -0.47 -1.61
N VAL A 123 -3.74 0.81 -1.23
CA VAL A 123 -2.61 1.49 -0.59
C VAL A 123 -2.98 1.73 0.87
N HIS A 124 -2.10 1.32 1.77
CA HIS A 124 -2.34 1.35 3.21
C HIS A 124 -1.15 1.95 3.97
N ASP A 125 -1.47 2.74 4.98
CA ASP A 125 -0.60 3.14 6.10
C ASP A 125 -1.42 3.01 7.40
N ARG A 126 -0.88 3.41 8.56
CA ARG A 126 -1.54 3.22 9.86
C ARG A 126 -2.98 3.74 9.93
N ASP A 127 -3.29 4.86 9.30
CA ASP A 127 -4.61 5.51 9.33
C ASP A 127 -5.25 5.65 7.94
N GLY A 128 -4.66 4.98 6.95
CA GLY A 128 -4.93 5.17 5.54
C GLY A 128 -4.62 6.57 5.02
N GLY A 129 -4.02 7.46 5.81
CA GLY A 129 -3.97 8.90 5.63
C GLY A 129 -2.87 9.40 4.70
N THR A 130 -1.89 10.09 5.28
CA THR A 130 -0.99 10.99 4.56
C THR A 130 0.07 10.25 3.75
N LYS A 131 0.66 9.18 4.29
CA LYS A 131 1.73 8.44 3.60
C LYS A 131 1.15 7.64 2.44
N ALA A 132 -0.01 7.03 2.65
CA ALA A 132 -0.75 6.35 1.60
C ALA A 132 -1.15 7.31 0.47
N ALA A 133 -1.62 8.53 0.82
CA ALA A 133 -1.91 9.56 -0.18
C ALA A 133 -0.64 9.97 -0.96
N PHE A 134 0.49 10.17 -0.28
CA PHE A 134 1.77 10.50 -0.92
C PHE A 134 2.22 9.43 -1.92
N TYR A 135 2.06 8.14 -1.59
CA TYR A 135 2.30 7.06 -2.55
C TYR A 135 1.39 7.17 -3.78
N CYS A 136 0.08 7.36 -3.59
CA CYS A 136 -0.87 7.50 -4.70
C CYS A 136 -0.52 8.69 -5.60
N ILE A 137 -0.07 9.80 -5.01
CA ILE A 137 0.41 10.99 -5.71
C ILE A 137 1.57 10.61 -6.64
N VAL A 138 2.63 10.01 -6.08
CA VAL A 138 3.81 9.63 -6.86
C VAL A 138 3.46 8.61 -7.95
N GLN A 139 2.64 7.59 -7.64
CA GLN A 139 2.22 6.60 -8.63
C GLN A 139 1.49 7.23 -9.83
N ASN A 140 0.55 8.13 -9.58
CA ASN A 140 -0.20 8.77 -10.66
C ASN A 140 0.67 9.76 -11.46
N ILE A 141 1.69 10.37 -10.86
CA ILE A 141 2.70 11.13 -11.60
C ILE A 141 3.41 10.21 -12.60
N PHE A 142 3.82 9.01 -12.17
CA PHE A 142 4.40 8.02 -13.08
C PHE A 142 3.44 7.65 -14.21
N ASP A 143 2.18 7.37 -13.91
CA ASP A 143 1.20 7.01 -14.93
C ASP A 143 0.95 8.16 -15.93
N ARG A 144 0.83 9.41 -15.46
CA ARG A 144 0.68 10.60 -16.33
C ARG A 144 1.93 10.86 -17.17
N LEU A 145 3.13 10.72 -16.61
CA LEU A 145 4.38 10.85 -17.36
C LEU A 145 4.51 9.75 -18.43
N LEU A 146 4.04 8.53 -18.16
CA LEU A 146 4.05 7.44 -19.12
C LEU A 146 3.04 7.64 -20.27
N ILE A 147 1.86 8.21 -19.98
CA ILE A 147 0.79 8.40 -20.97
C ILE A 147 0.99 9.68 -21.78
N ASP A 148 1.23 10.80 -21.11
CA ASP A 148 1.22 12.14 -21.70
C ASP A 148 2.63 12.70 -21.96
N GLY A 149 3.67 12.07 -21.42
CA GLY A 149 5.05 12.58 -21.47
C GLY A 149 5.30 13.83 -20.63
N ARG A 150 4.29 14.31 -19.89
CA ARG A 150 4.32 15.50 -19.06
C ARG A 150 3.31 15.42 -17.93
N VAL A 151 3.54 16.18 -16.86
CA VAL A 151 2.60 16.31 -15.75
C VAL A 151 2.58 17.76 -15.25
N SER A 152 1.39 18.31 -15.02
CA SER A 152 1.24 19.55 -14.24
C SER A 152 1.01 19.16 -12.79
N ILE A 153 1.99 19.42 -11.92
CA ILE A 153 1.93 19.10 -10.50
C ILE A 153 0.81 19.89 -9.82
N GLU A 154 0.64 21.16 -10.15
CA GLU A 154 -0.41 22.03 -9.59
C GLU A 154 -1.82 21.47 -9.85
N ASN A 155 -2.13 21.16 -11.12
CA ASN A 155 -3.43 20.61 -11.49
C ASN A 155 -3.65 19.25 -10.83
N PHE A 156 -2.60 18.43 -10.78
CA PHE A 156 -2.66 17.10 -10.20
C PHE A 156 -2.94 17.13 -8.69
N VAL A 157 -2.23 17.98 -7.95
CA VAL A 157 -2.44 18.17 -6.51
C VAL A 157 -3.85 18.69 -6.24
N THR A 158 -4.33 19.62 -7.08
CA THR A 158 -5.71 20.13 -7.00
C THR A 158 -6.73 19.01 -7.17
N ASP A 159 -6.59 18.16 -8.20
CA ASP A 159 -7.49 17.04 -8.46
C ASP A 159 -7.56 16.05 -7.28
N ILE A 160 -6.41 15.69 -6.71
CA ILE A 160 -6.34 14.74 -5.60
C ILE A 160 -6.94 15.32 -4.33
N CYS A 161 -6.64 16.57 -4.01
CA CYS A 161 -7.20 17.23 -2.83
C CYS A 161 -8.73 17.37 -2.91
N GLN A 162 -9.30 17.41 -4.12
CA GLN A 162 -10.75 17.33 -4.32
C GLN A 162 -11.32 15.95 -4.04
N GLN A 163 -10.64 14.87 -4.47
CA GLN A 163 -11.06 13.50 -4.23
C GLN A 163 -10.87 13.08 -2.76
N ARG A 164 -9.81 13.57 -2.14
CA ARG A 164 -9.44 13.27 -0.76
C ARG A 164 -8.91 14.52 -0.08
N LYS A 165 -9.75 15.16 0.73
CA LYS A 165 -9.34 16.29 1.57
C LYS A 165 -8.13 15.88 2.42
N HIS A 166 -7.16 16.80 2.52
CA HIS A 166 -5.92 16.61 3.29
C HIS A 166 -4.98 15.52 2.76
N ALA A 167 -5.06 15.18 1.46
CA ALA A 167 -4.09 14.29 0.84
C ALA A 167 -2.64 14.84 0.86
N LEU A 168 -2.50 16.16 0.73
CA LEU A 168 -1.28 16.93 0.97
C LEU A 168 -1.57 17.94 2.08
N MET A 169 -0.77 17.90 3.14
CA MET A 169 -0.96 18.68 4.35
C MET A 169 0.13 19.73 4.58
N SER A 170 1.23 19.68 3.83
CA SER A 170 2.34 20.63 3.99
C SER A 170 2.97 21.04 2.65
N LEU A 171 3.65 22.19 2.66
CA LEU A 171 4.38 22.69 1.49
C LEU A 171 5.57 21.79 1.17
N GLU A 172 6.21 21.23 2.19
CA GLU A 172 7.34 20.31 2.05
C GLU A 172 6.95 19.05 1.28
N GLN A 173 5.69 18.60 1.39
CA GLN A 173 5.20 17.48 0.60
C GLN A 173 4.91 17.84 -0.87
N TYR A 174 4.65 19.12 -1.14
CA TYR A 174 4.39 19.62 -2.48
C TYR A 174 5.69 19.83 -3.29
N ILE A 175 6.77 20.21 -2.59
CA ILE A 175 8.12 20.44 -3.15
C ILE A 175 8.82 19.10 -3.42
#